data_AF-F2E8Y2-F1
#
_entry.id   AF-F2E8Y2-F1
#
_cell.length_a   1.000
_cell.length_b   1.000
_cell.length_c   1.000
_cell.angle_alpha   90.00
_cell.angle_beta   90.00
_cell.angle_gamma   90.00
#
_symmetry.space_group_name_H-M   'P 1'
#
loop_
_entity.id
_entity.type
_entity.pdbx_description
1 polymer ?
#
loop_
_entity_poly.entity_id
_entity_poly.type
_entity_poly.pdbx_seq_one_letter_code
_entity_poly.pdbx_strand_id
1 'polypeptide(L)'
;MMYVGGAQPPVSCEDATVAISRRLDTPRHRFSVDKYHPEEFLVVFAAHEFRSKALGVPSVEHDGFKIFIKHWLRQAQAKSRIMSMQVDIMIEGVPSHAWSRYTAAELLGSSCLIESLAPET
;
A
#
# COMPACT_ATOMS: atom_id res chain seq x y z
N MET A 1 -6.01 15.90 2.61
CA MET A 1 -6.15 14.43 2.58
C MET A 1 -5.39 13.84 3.76
N MET A 2 -6.07 13.03 4.56
CA MET A 2 -5.56 12.42 5.77
C MET A 2 -6.19 11.04 5.92
N TYR A 3 -5.41 10.10 6.44
CA TYR A 3 -5.80 8.71 6.56
C TYR A 3 -6.23 8.40 8.00
N VAL A 4 -7.29 7.62 8.14
CA VAL A 4 -7.82 7.19 9.43
C VAL A 4 -8.05 5.68 9.41
N GLY A 5 -7.45 4.94 10.34
CA GLY A 5 -7.66 3.49 10.40
C GLY A 5 -7.58 2.89 11.79
N GLY A 6 -8.06 1.66 11.92
CA GLY A 6 -7.95 0.87 13.15
C GLY A 6 -8.94 1.26 14.26
N ALA A 7 -10.15 1.68 13.90
CA ALA A 7 -11.21 1.88 14.88
C ALA A 7 -11.83 0.53 15.25
N GLN A 8 -11.38 -0.02 16.37
CA GLN A 8 -12.03 -1.17 16.99
C GLN A 8 -12.91 -0.64 18.14
N PRO A 9 -14.22 -0.95 18.19
CA PRO A 9 -15.07 -1.71 17.25
C PRO A 9 -15.40 -0.97 15.93
N PRO A 10 -15.94 -1.66 14.89
CA PRO A 10 -16.26 -1.03 13.59
C PRO A 10 -17.20 0.17 13.75
N VAL A 11 -16.70 1.34 13.36
CA VAL A 11 -17.37 2.64 13.52
C VAL A 11 -18.17 2.97 12.26
N SER A 12 -19.16 3.86 12.33
CA SER A 12 -19.82 4.41 11.13
C SER A 12 -19.10 5.69 10.65
N CYS A 13 -19.30 6.10 9.39
CA CYS A 13 -18.77 7.39 8.91
C CYS A 13 -19.32 8.57 9.72
N GLU A 14 -20.55 8.47 10.20
CA GLU A 14 -21.19 9.51 11.00
C GLU A 14 -20.53 9.63 12.38
N ASP A 15 -20.31 8.52 13.06
CA ASP A 15 -19.63 8.48 14.36
C ASP A 15 -18.17 8.96 14.25
N ALA A 16 -17.47 8.55 13.18
CA ALA A 16 -16.13 9.05 12.89
C ALA A 16 -16.13 10.57 12.63
N THR A 17 -17.14 11.08 11.92
CA THR A 17 -17.31 12.53 11.68
C THR A 17 -17.55 13.28 13.00
N VAL A 18 -18.39 12.74 13.87
CA VAL A 18 -18.66 13.31 15.20
C VAL A 18 -17.39 13.33 16.04
N ALA A 19 -16.66 12.22 16.09
CA ALA A 19 -15.42 12.07 16.85
C ALA A 19 -14.34 13.07 16.39
N ILE A 20 -14.10 13.14 15.07
CA ILE A 20 -13.14 14.06 14.46
C ILE A 20 -13.55 15.51 14.74
N SER A 21 -14.82 15.85 14.52
CA SER A 21 -15.30 17.22 14.72
C SER A 21 -15.14 17.67 16.18
N ARG A 22 -15.52 16.81 17.14
CA ARG A 22 -15.43 17.12 18.58
C ARG A 22 -13.99 17.19 19.07
N ARG A 23 -13.13 16.26 18.67
CA ARG A 23 -11.76 16.14 19.22
C ARG A 23 -10.76 17.06 18.55
N LEU A 24 -10.97 17.37 17.27
CA LEU A 24 -10.11 18.29 16.51
C LEU A 24 -10.69 19.70 16.41
N ASP A 25 -11.84 19.95 17.05
CA ASP A 25 -12.54 21.23 17.04
C ASP A 25 -12.62 21.80 15.61
N THR A 26 -13.08 20.93 14.70
CA THR A 26 -13.18 21.22 13.27
C THR A 26 -14.65 21.12 12.86
N PRO A 27 -15.22 22.14 12.21
CA PRO A 27 -16.60 22.07 11.75
C PRO A 27 -16.81 20.94 10.74
N ARG A 28 -17.93 20.23 10.84
CA ARG A 28 -18.26 19.08 9.96
C ARG A 28 -18.26 19.41 8.46
N HIS A 29 -18.53 20.67 8.09
CA HIS A 29 -18.51 21.11 6.69
C HIS A 29 -17.10 21.36 6.15
N ARG A 30 -16.06 21.30 6.99
CA ARG A 30 -14.66 21.54 6.60
C ARG A 30 -13.90 20.25 6.28
N PHE A 31 -14.54 19.09 6.36
CA PHE A 31 -13.95 17.82 5.96
C PHE A 31 -15.03 16.82 5.52
N SER A 32 -14.66 15.84 4.70
CA SER A 32 -15.48 14.65 4.42
C SER A 32 -14.86 13.41 5.06
N VAL A 33 -15.71 12.45 5.44
CA VAL A 33 -15.31 11.11 5.90
C VAL A 33 -15.96 10.09 5.00
N ASP A 34 -15.15 9.39 4.23
CA ASP A 34 -15.60 8.43 3.22
C ASP A 34 -15.13 7.03 3.61
N LYS A 35 -15.97 6.00 3.40
CA LYS A 35 -15.52 4.60 3.59
C LYS A 35 -14.43 4.28 2.58
N TYR A 36 -13.31 3.73 3.04
CA TYR A 36 -12.17 3.46 2.17
C TYR A 36 -11.51 2.14 2.51
N HIS A 37 -11.77 1.10 1.71
CA HIS A 37 -11.17 -0.23 1.87
C HIS A 37 -9.77 -0.31 1.20
N PRO A 38 -8.81 -1.10 1.74
CA PRO A 38 -8.94 -2.10 2.83
C PRO A 38 -8.99 -1.53 4.25
N GLU A 39 -8.83 -0.23 4.40
CA GLU A 39 -8.95 0.44 5.70
C GLU A 39 -10.42 0.79 6.02
N GLU A 40 -10.65 1.57 7.09
CA GLU A 40 -12.02 1.90 7.50
C GLU A 40 -12.50 3.23 6.91
N PHE A 41 -11.66 4.28 6.93
CA PHE A 41 -12.06 5.61 6.46
C PHE A 41 -10.94 6.44 5.80
N LEU A 42 -11.34 7.31 4.88
CA LEU A 42 -10.51 8.38 4.35
C LEU A 42 -11.10 9.73 4.74
N VAL A 43 -10.27 10.64 5.24
CA VAL A 43 -10.71 11.97 5.67
C VAL A 43 -10.09 13.06 4.82
N VAL A 44 -10.93 13.85 4.16
CA VAL A 44 -10.48 14.93 3.27
C VAL A 44 -10.84 16.28 3.86
N PHE A 45 -9.84 16.96 4.43
CA PHE A 45 -9.97 18.33 4.93
C PHE A 45 -9.94 19.36 3.80
N ALA A 46 -10.83 20.36 3.88
CA ALA A 46 -10.94 21.48 2.95
C ALA A 46 -9.81 22.51 3.08
N ALA A 47 -9.14 22.57 4.24
CA ALA A 47 -8.04 23.51 4.49
C ALA A 47 -6.83 22.80 5.14
N HIS A 48 -5.63 23.36 4.88
CA HIS A 48 -4.38 22.82 5.37
C HIS A 48 -4.27 22.86 6.91
N GLU A 49 -4.81 23.91 7.54
CA GLU A 49 -4.75 24.11 8.99
C GLU A 49 -5.40 22.94 9.75
N PHE A 50 -6.61 22.53 9.35
CA PHE A 50 -7.32 21.41 9.96
C PHE A 50 -6.58 20.09 9.74
N ARG A 51 -6.01 19.88 8.54
CA ARG A 51 -5.18 18.71 8.26
C ARG A 51 -3.95 18.67 9.16
N SER A 52 -3.26 19.79 9.33
CA SER A 52 -2.05 19.87 10.16
C SER A 52 -2.36 19.62 11.63
N LYS A 53 -3.46 20.21 12.13
CA LYS A 53 -3.95 19.98 13.50
C LYS A 53 -4.27 18.50 13.72
N ALA A 54 -4.95 17.89 12.77
CA ALA A 54 -5.31 16.49 12.83
C ALA A 54 -4.07 15.58 12.79
N LEU A 55 -3.08 15.85 11.93
CA LEU A 55 -1.81 15.09 11.91
C LEU A 55 -0.94 15.28 13.16
N GLY A 56 -1.19 16.32 13.96
CA GLY A 56 -0.49 16.55 15.22
C GLY A 56 -0.89 15.60 16.35
N VAL A 57 -1.99 14.85 16.19
CA VAL A 57 -2.43 13.85 17.17
C VAL A 57 -2.31 12.44 16.58
N PRO A 58 -1.79 11.44 17.33
CA PRO A 58 -1.63 10.09 16.82
C PRO A 58 -2.97 9.34 16.70
N SER A 59 -3.97 9.75 17.49
CA SER A 59 -5.28 9.11 17.54
C SER A 59 -6.34 10.01 18.16
N VAL A 60 -7.60 9.72 17.84
CA VAL A 60 -8.81 10.35 18.37
C VAL A 60 -9.63 9.29 19.11
N GLU A 61 -9.91 9.51 20.39
CA GLU A 61 -10.72 8.59 21.21
C GLU A 61 -12.10 9.22 21.48
N HIS A 62 -13.16 8.50 21.13
CA HIS A 62 -14.53 8.97 21.32
C HIS A 62 -15.46 7.78 21.60
N ASP A 63 -16.38 7.93 22.55
CA ASP A 63 -17.45 6.97 22.85
C ASP A 63 -17.02 5.48 22.88
N GLY A 64 -15.83 5.21 23.45
CA GLY A 64 -15.30 3.85 23.65
C GLY A 64 -14.54 3.25 22.46
N PHE A 65 -14.40 3.98 21.35
CA PHE A 65 -13.56 3.57 20.22
C PHE A 65 -12.37 4.51 20.02
N LYS A 66 -11.31 3.97 19.41
CA LYS A 66 -10.07 4.69 19.15
C LYS A 66 -9.76 4.71 17.67
N ILE A 67 -9.68 5.91 17.12
CA ILE A 67 -9.40 6.16 15.71
C ILE A 67 -7.93 6.52 15.56
N PHE A 68 -7.12 5.74 14.83
CA PHE A 68 -5.74 6.14 14.56
C PHE A 68 -5.66 7.05 13.36
N ILE A 69 -4.82 8.06 13.51
CA ILE A 69 -4.59 9.09 12.54
C ILE A 69 -3.23 8.84 11.89
N LYS A 70 -3.18 8.78 10.57
CA LYS A 70 -1.90 8.80 9.84
C LYS A 70 -1.97 9.68 8.60
N HIS A 71 -0.80 10.02 8.09
CA HIS A 71 -0.69 10.69 6.80
C HIS A 71 -1.04 9.72 5.67
N TRP A 72 -1.96 10.10 4.79
CA TRP A 72 -2.19 9.33 3.57
C TRP A 72 -1.08 9.60 2.57
N LEU A 73 -0.32 8.57 2.22
CA LEU A 73 0.61 8.58 1.09
C LEU A 73 -0.03 7.80 -0.05
N ARG A 74 0.17 8.24 -1.31
CA ARG A 74 -0.26 7.46 -2.49
C ARG A 74 0.31 6.03 -2.46
N GLN A 75 1.49 5.88 -1.87
CA GLN A 75 2.18 4.60 -1.70
C GLN A 75 1.69 3.79 -0.49
N ALA A 76 0.84 4.32 0.39
CA ALA A 76 0.38 3.61 1.58
C ALA A 76 -0.34 2.29 1.23
N GLN A 77 -0.95 2.21 0.04
CA GLN A 77 -1.59 1.01 -0.51
C GLN A 77 -0.80 0.35 -1.65
N ALA A 78 0.41 0.84 -1.94
CA ALA A 78 1.23 0.24 -2.96
C ALA A 78 1.75 -1.11 -2.46
N LYS A 79 1.14 -2.19 -2.94
CA LYS A 79 1.72 -3.52 -2.81
C LYS A 79 2.90 -3.60 -3.77
N SER A 80 4.12 -3.69 -3.23
CA SER A 80 5.27 -4.06 -4.05
C SER A 80 4.99 -5.43 -4.65
N ARG A 81 5.02 -5.51 -5.98
CA ARG A 81 4.99 -6.79 -6.69
C ARG A 81 6.26 -6.85 -7.53
N ILE A 82 6.88 -8.02 -7.51
CA ILE A 82 7.92 -8.33 -8.49
C ILE A 82 7.20 -8.46 -9.82
N MET A 83 7.55 -7.60 -10.78
CA MET A 83 7.08 -7.72 -12.15
C MET A 83 8.08 -8.57 -12.92
N SER A 84 7.78 -9.86 -13.05
CA SER A 84 8.56 -10.76 -13.89
C SER A 84 8.29 -10.42 -15.36
N MET A 85 9.34 -10.24 -16.14
CA MET A 85 9.27 -10.08 -17.59
C MET A 85 9.83 -11.33 -18.27
N GLN A 86 9.16 -11.81 -19.31
CA GLN A 86 9.70 -12.86 -20.16
C GLN A 86 10.72 -12.22 -21.12
N VAL A 87 11.92 -12.77 -21.17
CA VAL A 87 13.01 -12.31 -22.03
C VAL A 87 13.73 -13.52 -22.63
N ASP A 88 14.20 -13.38 -23.86
CA ASP A 88 15.10 -14.33 -24.48
C ASP A 88 16.55 -13.94 -24.13
N ILE A 89 17.32 -14.89 -23.59
CA ILE A 89 18.71 -14.69 -23.18
C ILE A 89 19.60 -15.55 -24.06
N MET A 90 20.54 -14.92 -24.77
CA MET A 90 21.57 -15.61 -25.53
C MET A 90 22.83 -15.75 -24.68
N ILE A 91 23.30 -16.98 -24.51
CA ILE A 91 24.54 -17.30 -23.79
C ILE A 91 25.50 -17.95 -24.77
N GLU A 92 26.63 -17.30 -25.01
CA GLU A 92 27.67 -17.80 -25.91
C GLU A 92 28.71 -18.64 -25.16
N GLY A 93 29.34 -19.58 -25.87
CA GLY A 93 30.42 -20.40 -25.32
C GLY A 93 29.98 -21.55 -24.42
N VAL A 94 28.68 -21.88 -24.37
CA VAL A 94 28.19 -23.09 -23.69
C VAL A 94 28.59 -24.31 -24.52
N PRO A 95 29.38 -25.26 -23.97
CA PRO A 95 29.73 -26.48 -24.68
C PRO A 95 28.49 -27.32 -24.99
N SER A 96 28.45 -28.03 -26.13
CA SER A 96 27.30 -28.85 -26.53
C SER A 96 26.88 -29.86 -25.47
N HIS A 97 27.86 -30.55 -24.84
CA HIS A 97 27.58 -31.52 -23.76
C HIS A 97 27.04 -30.89 -22.47
N ALA A 98 27.11 -29.56 -22.35
CA ALA A 98 26.59 -28.79 -21.23
C ALA A 98 25.33 -28.01 -21.60
N TRP A 99 24.76 -28.19 -22.81
CA TRP A 99 23.51 -27.54 -23.21
C TRP A 99 22.31 -28.20 -22.52
N SER A 100 22.04 -27.77 -21.30
CA SER A 100 20.95 -28.32 -20.50
C SER A 100 20.29 -27.24 -19.66
N ARG A 101 19.03 -27.49 -19.28
CA ARG A 101 18.28 -26.63 -18.36
C ARG A 101 18.99 -26.46 -17.02
N TYR A 102 19.72 -27.49 -16.57
CA TYR A 102 20.52 -27.44 -15.35
C TYR A 102 21.66 -26.42 -15.48
N THR A 103 22.42 -26.47 -16.57
CA THR A 103 23.51 -25.53 -16.82
C THR A 103 23.00 -24.09 -16.94
N ALA A 104 21.89 -23.88 -17.65
CA ALA A 104 21.27 -22.57 -17.73
C ALA A 104 20.82 -22.08 -16.33
N ALA A 105 20.32 -22.97 -15.47
CA ALA A 105 19.91 -22.61 -14.11
C ALA A 105 21.11 -22.22 -13.24
N GLU A 106 22.22 -22.92 -13.36
CA GLU A 106 23.47 -22.57 -12.67
C GLU A 106 24.03 -21.23 -13.16
N LEU A 107 23.97 -20.95 -14.47
CA LEU A 107 24.46 -19.70 -15.05
C LEU A 107 23.58 -18.48 -14.68
N LEU A 108 22.26 -18.63 -14.68
CA LEU A 108 21.31 -17.55 -14.38
C LEU A 108 21.06 -17.40 -12.87
N GLY A 109 21.33 -18.45 -12.09
CA GLY A 109 21.17 -18.49 -10.64
C GLY A 109 19.75 -18.11 -10.20
N SER A 110 19.66 -17.32 -9.13
CA SER A 110 18.39 -16.81 -8.61
C SER A 110 17.85 -15.58 -9.37
N SER A 111 18.54 -15.13 -10.41
CA SER A 111 18.18 -13.90 -11.13
C SER A 111 16.99 -14.10 -12.07
N CYS A 112 16.80 -15.31 -12.61
CA CYS A 112 15.76 -15.61 -13.60
C CYS A 112 15.19 -17.02 -13.40
N LEU A 113 13.91 -17.20 -13.75
CA LEU A 113 13.28 -18.51 -13.89
C LEU A 113 13.36 -18.95 -15.35
N ILE A 114 13.73 -20.21 -15.59
CA ILE A 114 13.85 -20.75 -16.95
C ILE A 114 12.52 -21.37 -17.38
N GLU A 115 11.87 -20.72 -18.34
CA GLU A 115 10.62 -21.21 -18.94
C GLU A 115 10.88 -22.21 -20.07
N SER A 116 11.79 -21.88 -20.98
CA SER A 116 12.14 -22.72 -22.14
C SER A 116 13.65 -22.64 -22.42
N LEU A 117 14.18 -23.69 -23.05
CA LEU A 117 15.54 -23.72 -23.58
C LEU A 117 15.44 -23.89 -25.10
N ALA A 118 16.14 -23.04 -25.85
CA ALA A 118 16.24 -23.17 -27.29
C ALA A 118 16.92 -24.51 -27.68
N PRO A 119 16.61 -25.08 -28.86
CA PRO A 119 17.32 -26.25 -29.35
C PRO A 119 18.82 -25.97 -29.52
N GLU A 120 19.65 -27.00 -29.41
CA GLU A 120 21.09 -26.91 -29.74
C GLU A 120 21.24 -26.44 -31.20
N THR A 121 22.04 -25.38 -31.40
CA THR A 121 22.42 -24.84 -32.71
C THR A 121 23.75 -25.39 -33.18
#